data_AF-A0A9X9LXN2-F1
#
_entry.id   AF-A0A9X9LXN2-F1
#
_cell.length_a   1.000
_cell.length_b   1.000
_cell.length_c   1.000
_cell.angle_alpha   90.00
_cell.angle_beta   90.00
_cell.angle_gamma   90.00
#
_symmetry.space_group_name_H-M   'P 1'
#
loop_
_entity.id
_entity.type
_entity.pdbx_description
1 polymer ?
#
loop_
_entity_poly.entity_id
_entity_poly.type
_entity_poly.pdbx_seq_one_letter_code
_entity_poly.pdbx_strand_id
1 'polypeptide(L)'
;MAAGCLLALTLTLFQSWLIGPSSEEPFPSAVTIKSWVDKMQEDLVTLAKTASGVNQLVDIYEKYQDLYTVEPNNARQLVEIAARDIEKLLSNRSKALVVSLNWICSFYYFPLLVYFS
;
A
#
# COMPACT_ATOMS: atom_id res chain seq x y z
N MET A 1 -2.21 54.84 -51.35
CA MET A 1 -1.51 54.46 -50.10
C MET A 1 -2.34 54.69 -48.83
N ALA A 2 -3.19 55.72 -48.75
CA ALA A 2 -3.96 56.05 -47.53
C ALA A 2 -5.06 55.04 -47.13
N ALA A 3 -5.75 54.41 -48.10
CA ALA A 3 -6.88 53.52 -47.80
C ALA A 3 -6.48 52.22 -47.08
N GLY A 4 -5.29 51.67 -47.38
CA GLY A 4 -4.77 50.48 -46.70
C GLY A 4 -4.42 50.74 -45.24
N CYS A 5 -3.92 51.94 -44.92
CA CYS A 5 -3.62 52.34 -43.54
C CYS A 5 -4.88 52.46 -42.70
N LEU A 6 -5.97 53.00 -43.26
CA LEU A 6 -7.25 53.11 -42.55
C LEU A 6 -7.83 51.73 -42.21
N LEU A 7 -7.76 50.78 -43.15
CA LEU A 7 -8.21 49.41 -42.90
C LEU A 7 -7.39 48.70 -41.81
N ALA A 8 -6.06 48.88 -41.83
CA ALA A 8 -5.19 48.33 -40.81
C ALA A 8 -5.46 48.93 -39.41
N LEU A 9 -5.73 50.23 -39.35
CA LEU A 9 -6.09 50.92 -38.10
C LEU A 9 -7.45 50.44 -37.55
N THR A 10 -8.44 50.23 -38.42
CA THR A 10 -9.74 49.69 -37.99
C THR A 10 -9.63 48.25 -37.50
N LEU A 11 -8.81 47.43 -38.14
CA LEU A 11 -8.63 46.02 -37.78
C LEU A 11 -7.90 45.88 -36.43
N THR A 12 -6.87 46.69 -36.20
CA THR A 12 -6.10 46.69 -34.95
C THR A 12 -6.94 47.19 -33.78
N LEU A 13 -7.72 48.26 -33.96
CA LEU A 13 -8.66 48.74 -32.94
C LEU A 13 -9.75 47.72 -32.61
N PHE A 14 -10.26 47.01 -33.62
CA PHE A 14 -11.25 45.96 -33.43
C PHE A 14 -10.66 44.74 -32.69
N GLN A 15 -9.41 44.39 -32.97
CA GLN A 15 -8.69 43.34 -32.23
C GLN A 15 -8.43 43.74 -30.77
N SER A 16 -8.07 44.99 -30.51
CA SER A 16 -7.93 45.51 -29.15
C SER A 16 -9.27 45.60 -28.39
N TRP A 17 -10.39 45.72 -29.10
CA TRP A 17 -11.72 45.66 -28.49
C TRP A 17 -12.14 44.23 -28.12
N LEU A 18 -11.80 43.25 -28.97
CA LEU A 18 -12.07 41.83 -28.72
C LEU A 18 -11.17 41.23 -27.64
N ILE A 19 -9.94 41.72 -27.53
CA ILE A 19 -9.00 41.34 -26.48
C ILE A 19 -9.22 42.32 -25.33
N GLY A 20 -10.19 42.02 -24.46
CA GLY A 20 -10.33 42.73 -23.19
C GLY A 20 -8.99 42.72 -22.44
N PRO A 21 -8.71 43.73 -21.60
CA PRO A 21 -7.45 43.78 -20.85
C PRO A 21 -7.26 42.45 -20.13
N SER A 22 -6.17 41.75 -20.46
CA SER A 22 -5.73 40.59 -19.69
C SER A 22 -5.39 41.11 -18.30
N SER A 23 -6.37 41.05 -17.39
CA SER A 23 -6.13 41.36 -16.00
C SER A 23 -5.10 40.36 -15.49
N GLU A 24 -3.94 40.85 -15.07
CA GLU A 24 -3.08 40.11 -14.15
C GLU A 24 -3.94 39.86 -12.90
N GLU A 25 -4.53 38.67 -12.82
CA GLU A 25 -5.41 38.31 -11.73
C GLU A 25 -4.57 38.35 -10.43
N PRO A 26 -4.91 39.21 -9.45
CA PRO A 26 -4.15 39.29 -8.23
C PRO A 26 -4.11 37.92 -7.56
N PHE A 27 -2.94 37.53 -7.02
CA PHE A 27 -2.79 36.24 -6.35
C PHE A 27 -3.89 36.08 -5.29
N PRO A 28 -4.64 34.96 -5.30
CA PRO A 28 -5.81 34.80 -4.46
C PRO A 28 -5.45 34.90 -2.98
N SER A 29 -6.36 35.46 -2.20
CA SER A 29 -6.17 35.58 -0.76
C SER A 29 -6.02 34.20 -0.10
N ALA A 30 -5.31 34.13 1.03
CA ALA A 30 -5.14 32.88 1.78
C ALA A 30 -6.49 32.20 2.13
N VAL A 31 -7.56 32.97 2.32
CA VAL A 31 -8.91 32.46 2.60
C VAL A 31 -9.50 31.77 1.37
N THR A 32 -9.30 32.34 0.18
CA THR A 32 -9.73 31.75 -1.10
C THR A 32 -8.98 30.45 -1.41
N ILE A 33 -7.67 30.43 -1.15
CA ILE A 33 -6.86 29.23 -1.35
C ILE A 33 -7.31 28.12 -0.39
N LYS A 34 -7.55 28.46 0.88
CA LYS A 34 -8.03 27.49 1.87
C LYS A 34 -9.37 26.88 1.46
N SER A 35 -10.33 27.68 0.99
CA SER A 35 -11.63 27.15 0.57
C SER A 35 -11.53 26.25 -0.66
N TRP A 36 -10.59 26.53 -1.58
CA TRP A 36 -10.32 25.65 -2.72
C TRP A 36 -9.72 24.32 -2.28
N VAL A 37 -8.76 24.34 -1.36
CA VAL A 37 -8.15 23.12 -0.81
C VAL A 37 -9.19 22.29 -0.06
N ASP A 38 -10.00 22.91 0.79
CA ASP A 38 -11.05 22.21 1.55
C ASP A 38 -12.05 21.53 0.60
N LYS A 39 -12.46 22.23 -0.48
CA LYS A 39 -13.35 21.68 -1.51
C LYS A 39 -12.71 20.54 -2.30
N MET A 40 -11.46 20.69 -2.73
CA MET A 40 -10.74 19.63 -3.45
C MET A 40 -10.55 18.39 -2.58
N GLN A 41 -10.26 18.57 -1.28
CA GLN A 41 -10.15 17.47 -0.33
C GLN A 41 -11.50 16.74 -0.18
N GLU A 42 -12.60 17.48 -0.01
CA GLU A 42 -13.94 16.91 0.08
C GLU A 42 -14.30 16.11 -1.18
N ASP A 43 -14.04 16.67 -2.36
CA ASP A 43 -14.32 16.03 -3.65
C ASP A 43 -13.49 14.74 -3.83
N LEU A 44 -12.19 14.79 -3.52
CA LEU A 44 -11.31 13.62 -3.64
C LEU A 44 -11.65 12.52 -2.63
N VAL A 45 -11.95 12.88 -1.39
CA VAL A 45 -12.35 11.91 -0.36
C VAL A 45 -13.70 11.29 -0.70
N THR A 46 -14.64 12.09 -1.19
CA THR A 46 -15.96 11.62 -1.62
C THR A 46 -15.83 10.68 -2.81
N LEU A 47 -15.06 11.06 -3.84
CA LEU A 47 -14.80 10.22 -4.99
C LEU A 47 -14.13 8.90 -4.58
N ALA A 48 -13.11 8.95 -3.71
CA ALA A 48 -12.45 7.75 -3.22
C ALA A 48 -13.43 6.85 -2.45
N LYS A 49 -14.25 7.38 -1.54
CA LYS A 49 -15.27 6.61 -0.81
C LYS A 49 -16.30 5.97 -1.74
N THR A 50 -16.79 6.70 -2.73
CA THR A 50 -17.79 6.20 -3.69
C THR A 50 -17.19 5.16 -4.64
N ALA A 51 -16.00 5.44 -5.20
CA ALA A 51 -15.35 4.54 -6.17
C ALA A 51 -14.76 3.28 -5.52
N SER A 52 -14.19 3.40 -4.31
CA SER A 52 -13.68 2.25 -3.55
C SER A 52 -14.81 1.36 -3.01
N GLY A 53 -16.01 1.89 -2.83
CA GLY A 53 -17.13 1.14 -2.28
C GLY A 53 -16.89 0.65 -0.85
N VAL A 54 -16.02 1.30 -0.07
CA VAL A 54 -15.66 0.86 1.31
C VAL A 54 -16.89 0.63 2.19
N ASN A 55 -17.90 1.49 2.07
CA ASN A 55 -19.16 1.30 2.83
C ASN A 55 -19.91 0.03 2.39
N GLN A 56 -19.93 -0.27 1.08
CA GLN A 56 -20.56 -1.50 0.58
C GLN A 56 -19.82 -2.74 1.08
N LEU A 57 -18.50 -2.67 1.21
CA LEU A 57 -17.71 -3.78 1.77
C LEU A 57 -18.05 -4.00 3.24
N VAL A 58 -18.14 -2.92 4.03
CA VAL A 58 -18.57 -3.00 5.44
C VAL A 58 -19.97 -3.63 5.54
N ASP A 59 -20.92 -3.17 4.72
CA ASP A 59 -22.28 -3.69 4.69
C ASP A 59 -22.33 -5.19 4.34
N ILE A 60 -21.47 -5.67 3.43
CA ILE A 60 -21.38 -7.09 3.06
C ILE A 60 -20.88 -7.92 4.24
N TYR A 61 -19.83 -7.47 4.95
CA TYR A 61 -19.32 -8.17 6.12
C TYR A 61 -20.37 -8.22 7.24
N GLU A 62 -21.06 -7.12 7.51
CA GLU A 62 -22.14 -7.10 8.51
C GLU A 62 -23.32 -7.99 8.10
N LYS A 63 -23.71 -7.98 6.82
CA LYS A 63 -24.84 -8.77 6.31
C LYS A 63 -24.62 -10.27 6.37
N TYR A 64 -23.40 -10.73 6.08
CA TYR A 64 -23.06 -12.15 6.01
C TYR A 64 -22.25 -12.62 7.23
N GLN A 65 -22.49 -12.00 8.39
CA GLN A 65 -21.81 -12.33 9.64
C GLN A 65 -22.07 -13.78 10.08
N ASP A 66 -23.17 -14.40 9.66
CA ASP A 66 -23.49 -15.79 9.93
C ASP A 66 -22.58 -16.78 9.17
N LEU A 67 -21.92 -16.34 8.09
CA LEU A 67 -21.04 -17.18 7.28
C LEU A 67 -19.61 -17.30 7.85
N TYR A 68 -19.26 -16.50 8.86
CA TYR A 68 -17.93 -16.54 9.48
C TYR A 68 -17.99 -16.25 10.97
N THR A 69 -16.99 -16.71 11.71
CA THR A 69 -16.83 -16.37 13.13
C THR A 69 -15.59 -15.50 13.31
N VAL A 70 -15.69 -14.49 14.17
CA VAL A 70 -14.56 -13.65 14.55
C VAL A 70 -13.95 -14.24 15.81
N GLU A 71 -12.89 -15.03 15.65
CA GLU A 71 -12.18 -15.62 16.78
C GLU A 71 -11.16 -14.64 17.39
N PRO A 72 -11.00 -14.65 18.73
CA PRO A 72 -10.06 -13.77 19.39
C PRO A 72 -8.61 -14.24 19.15
N ASN A 73 -7.73 -13.28 18.82
CA ASN A 73 -6.30 -13.54 18.76
C ASN A 73 -5.70 -13.53 20.18
N ASN A 74 -5.64 -14.69 20.83
CA ASN A 74 -4.91 -14.85 22.09
C ASN A 74 -3.41 -14.95 21.82
N ALA A 75 -2.73 -13.80 21.83
CA ALA A 75 -1.30 -13.69 21.57
C ALA A 75 -0.44 -14.61 22.46
N ARG A 76 -0.82 -14.82 23.72
CA ARG A 76 -0.08 -15.71 24.64
C ARG A 76 -0.16 -17.16 24.18
N GLN A 77 -1.36 -17.61 23.80
CA GLN A 77 -1.58 -18.95 23.27
C GLN A 77 -0.86 -19.15 21.93
N LEU A 78 -0.91 -18.17 21.01
CA LEU A 78 -0.20 -18.27 19.73
C LEU A 78 1.31 -18.39 19.93
N VAL A 79 1.90 -17.59 20.82
CA VAL A 79 3.32 -17.67 21.15
C VAL A 79 3.66 -19.02 21.77
N GLU A 80 2.83 -19.53 22.68
CA GLU A 80 3.04 -20.83 23.30
C GLU A 80 2.94 -22.00 22.31
N ILE A 81 2.02 -21.93 21.34
CA ILE A 81 1.92 -22.91 20.26
C ILE A 81 3.17 -22.86 19.40
N ALA A 82 3.55 -21.67 18.93
CA ALA A 82 4.74 -21.49 18.09
C ALA A 82 6.03 -21.94 18.80
N ALA A 83 6.19 -21.60 20.08
CA ALA A 83 7.34 -22.03 20.89
C ALA A 83 7.41 -23.56 21.01
N ARG A 84 6.27 -24.22 21.26
CA ARG A 84 6.20 -25.70 21.31
C ARG A 84 6.54 -26.34 19.97
N ASP A 85 6.06 -25.77 18.87
CA ASP A 85 6.37 -26.29 17.53
C ASP A 85 7.85 -26.13 17.18
N ILE A 86 8.47 -25.02 17.57
CA ILE A 86 9.91 -24.80 17.43
C ILE A 86 10.68 -25.82 18.27
N GLU A 87 10.30 -26.04 19.54
CA GLU A 87 10.95 -27.01 20.41
C GLU A 87 10.87 -28.43 19.82
N LYS A 88 9.69 -28.82 19.32
CA LYS A 88 9.49 -30.11 18.66
C LYS A 88 10.34 -30.25 17.40
N LEU A 89 10.41 -29.20 16.58
CA LEU A 89 11.24 -29.16 15.38
C LEU A 89 12.74 -29.34 15.72
N LEU A 90 13.22 -28.61 16.73
CA LEU A 90 14.61 -28.67 17.19
C LEU A 90 14.95 -30.04 17.80
N SER A 91 14.05 -30.59 18.61
CA SER A 91 14.20 -31.95 19.17
C SER A 91 14.32 -33.00 18.07
N ASN A 92 13.44 -32.96 17.07
CA ASN A 92 13.49 -33.88 15.93
C ASN A 92 14.81 -33.75 15.14
N ARG A 93 15.28 -32.53 14.90
CA ARG A 93 16.57 -32.31 14.24
C ARG A 93 17.74 -32.86 15.06
N SER A 94 17.72 -32.66 16.38
CA SER A 94 18.77 -33.21 17.26
C SER A 94 18.81 -34.75 17.21
N LYS A 95 17.65 -35.41 17.24
CA LYS A 95 17.54 -36.86 17.16
C LYS A 95 18.08 -37.39 15.83
N ALA A 96 17.73 -36.73 14.73
CA ALA A 96 18.23 -37.10 13.41
C ALA A 96 19.77 -37.01 13.34
N LEU A 97 20.36 -35.95 13.89
CA LEU A 97 21.82 -35.78 13.97
C LEU A 97 22.48 -36.87 14.84
N VAL A 98 21.90 -37.20 15.98
CA VAL A 98 22.43 -38.28 16.85
C VAL A 98 22.39 -39.62 16.13
N VAL A 99 21.29 -39.93 15.44
CA VAL A 99 21.19 -41.16 14.64
C VAL A 99 22.23 -41.16 13.53
N SER A 100 22.39 -40.08 12.77
CA SER A 100 23.38 -40.04 11.69
C SER A 100 24.81 -40.19 12.21
N LEU A 101 25.16 -39.53 13.32
CA LEU A 101 26.47 -39.65 13.97
C LEU A 101 26.71 -41.07 14.47
N ASN A 102 25.71 -41.72 15.06
CA ASN A 102 25.83 -43.10 15.52
C ASN A 102 26.07 -44.08 14.35
N TRP A 103 25.38 -43.87 13.22
CA TRP A 103 25.63 -44.63 11.99
C TRP A 103 27.06 -44.40 11.47
N ILE A 104 27.53 -43.16 11.43
CA ILE A 104 28.91 -42.84 10.99
C ILE A 104 29.95 -43.50 11.90
N CYS A 105 29.82 -43.41 13.23
CA CYS A 105 30.72 -44.07 14.16
C CYS A 105 30.74 -45.59 13.99
N SER A 106 29.56 -46.21 13.85
CA SER A 106 29.44 -47.66 13.69
C SER A 106 29.99 -48.16 12.35
N PHE A 107 29.82 -47.41 11.26
CA PHE A 107 30.26 -47.83 9.93
C PHE A 107 31.71 -47.46 9.61
N TYR A 108 32.19 -46.31 10.05
CA TYR A 108 33.50 -45.80 9.63
C TYR A 108 34.57 -45.92 10.71
N TYR A 109 34.24 -45.74 11.99
CA TYR A 109 35.25 -45.73 13.06
C TYR A 109 35.44 -47.10 13.71
N PHE A 110 34.36 -47.84 13.95
CA PHE A 110 34.45 -49.16 14.58
C PHE A 110 35.29 -50.18 13.77
N PRO A 111 35.16 -50.27 12.43
CA PRO A 111 36.01 -51.15 11.62
C PRO A 111 37.45 -50.64 11.48
N LEU A 112 37.66 -49.32 11.45
CA LEU A 112 39.00 -48.73 11.37
C LEU A 112 39.82 -49.03 12.62
N LEU A 113 39.19 -48.98 13.80
CA LEU A 113 39.83 -49.25 15.09
C LEU A 113 40.27 -50.71 15.22
N VAL A 114 39.51 -51.64 14.62
CA VAL A 114 39.86 -53.07 14.55
C VAL A 114 40.97 -53.35 13.51
N TYR A 115 41.08 -52.55 12.44
CA TYR A 115 42.14 -52.70 11.43
C TYR A 115 43.52 -52.20 11.89
N PHE A 116 43.56 -51.31 12.89
CA PHE A 116 44.78 -50.72 13.45
C PHE A 116 45.20 -51.30 14.82
N SER A 117 44.50 -52.34 15.31
CA SER A 117 44.84 -53.07 16.54
C SER A 117 45.31 -54.49 16.24
#